data_AF-A0A519NLG9-F1
#
_entry.id   AF-A0A519NLG9-F1
#
_cell.length_a   1.000
_cell.length_b   1.000
_cell.length_c   1.000
_cell.angle_alpha   90.00
_cell.angle_beta   90.00
_cell.angle_gamma   90.00
#
_symmetry.space_group_name_H-M   'P 1'
#
loop_
_entity.id
_entity.type
_entity.pdbx_description
1 polymer ?
#
loop_
_entity_poly.entity_id
_entity_poly.type
_entity_poly.pdbx_seq_one_letter_code
_entity_poly.pdbx_strand_id
1 'polypeptide(L)'
;MTEFLFKSAISMAVLLAVYHLFLEREKIHKFNRFYLISALIFSIMLPFISITIPKYVTVSEPKAITLGHVTTIHQAEVKGQVQTDIIPEVVAKTEVSQSTVLQYLSIGIYAVVTLILSIRFGRNIFRFHKLKATNPNVPFKNATLVLLEEKVLPYTFMSTIYLNGEEYEQRKIEPELFTHELTHVRERHTIDILFIELLRTIMWFNPLLYFYKRAIRLNHEFLADDSTIDHHLDITSYQSLLLAKLTPVSVSSLASSINFGTTKKRFIMMTKTTNKVKGLLLRASVVPVVAGLTFLLATQTVTYAKSAGRAATAVILEQPVNTIPTINPDAVADVVLEQAPVLTDSATARRDEYYKNVRIKIEDKSRNLSIDTKYEQLTEAQKDLYLTEVP
;
A
#
# COMPACT_ATOMS: atom_id res chain seq x y z
N MET A 1 1.59 8.21 -9.67
CA MET A 1 0.34 7.62 -10.22
C MET A 1 0.58 6.27 -10.89
N THR A 2 1.53 6.15 -11.82
CA THR A 2 1.83 4.87 -12.51
C THR A 2 2.28 3.78 -11.55
N GLU A 3 3.24 4.06 -10.66
CA GLU A 3 3.73 3.12 -9.65
C GLU A 3 2.60 2.56 -8.77
N PHE A 4 1.67 3.42 -8.35
CA PHE A 4 0.47 3.02 -7.59
C PHE A 4 -0.36 1.99 -8.36
N LEU A 5 -0.66 2.26 -9.64
CA LEU A 5 -1.46 1.35 -10.47
C LEU A 5 -0.76 0.01 -10.69
N PHE A 6 0.56 0.01 -10.91
CA PHE A 6 1.33 -1.22 -11.10
C PHE A 6 1.41 -2.05 -9.82
N LYS A 7 1.80 -1.46 -8.70
CA LYS A 7 1.89 -2.16 -7.41
C LYS A 7 0.55 -2.75 -6.99
N SER A 8 -0.53 -1.98 -7.13
CA SER A 8 -1.89 -2.44 -6.80
C SER A 8 -2.38 -3.54 -7.75
N ALA A 9 -2.16 -3.41 -9.07
CA ALA A 9 -2.57 -4.42 -10.04
C ALA A 9 -1.83 -5.75 -9.86
N ILE A 10 -0.51 -5.72 -9.65
CA ILE A 10 0.30 -6.93 -9.42
C ILE A 10 -0.13 -7.62 -8.13
N SER A 11 -0.25 -6.87 -7.03
CA SER A 11 -0.73 -7.42 -5.76
C SER A 11 -2.09 -8.09 -5.90
N MET A 12 -3.03 -7.42 -6.58
CA MET A 12 -4.38 -7.92 -6.80
C MET A 12 -4.39 -9.17 -7.68
N ALA A 13 -3.57 -9.21 -8.72
CA ALA A 13 -3.45 -10.39 -9.58
C ALA A 13 -2.89 -11.61 -8.82
N VAL A 14 -1.82 -11.41 -8.03
CA VAL A 14 -1.19 -12.49 -7.25
C VAL A 14 -2.16 -13.03 -6.20
N LEU A 15 -2.84 -12.15 -5.46
CA LEU A 15 -3.80 -12.58 -4.44
C LEU A 15 -5.02 -13.28 -5.05
N LEU A 16 -5.49 -12.83 -6.21
CA LEU A 16 -6.56 -13.52 -6.95
C LEU A 16 -6.10 -14.89 -7.46
N ALA A 17 -4.86 -15.01 -7.93
CA ALA A 17 -4.31 -16.29 -8.36
C ALA A 17 -4.23 -17.28 -7.19
N VAL A 18 -3.76 -16.84 -6.02
CA VAL A 18 -3.77 -17.66 -4.81
C VAL A 18 -5.17 -18.14 -4.46
N TYR A 19 -6.18 -17.27 -4.60
CA TYR A 19 -7.57 -17.67 -4.41
C TYR A 19 -7.98 -18.81 -5.36
N HIS A 20 -7.82 -18.62 -6.67
CA HIS A 20 -8.27 -19.59 -7.67
C HIS A 20 -7.50 -20.92 -7.64
N LEU A 21 -6.20 -20.88 -7.32
CA LEU A 21 -5.35 -22.06 -7.32
C LEU A 21 -5.52 -22.90 -6.05
N PHE A 22 -5.69 -22.27 -4.89
CA PHE A 22 -5.62 -22.94 -3.61
C PHE A 22 -6.92 -22.87 -2.80
N LEU A 23 -7.53 -21.69 -2.68
CA LEU A 23 -8.61 -21.44 -1.71
C LEU A 23 -10.00 -21.77 -2.26
N GLU A 24 -10.32 -21.39 -3.51
CA GLU A 24 -11.63 -21.60 -4.13
C GLU A 24 -12.00 -23.09 -4.17
N ARG A 25 -10.99 -23.94 -4.31
CA ARG A 25 -11.18 -25.38 -4.45
C ARG A 25 -11.64 -26.03 -3.16
N GLU A 26 -11.54 -25.38 -2.00
CA GLU A 26 -11.78 -26.00 -0.70
C GLU A 26 -12.98 -25.40 0.03
N LYS A 27 -13.60 -26.20 0.90
CA LYS A 27 -14.79 -25.85 1.69
C LYS A 27 -14.42 -24.99 2.91
N ILE A 28 -13.85 -23.82 2.63
CA ILE A 28 -13.43 -22.79 3.59
C ILE A 28 -14.05 -21.42 3.27
N HIS A 29 -15.31 -21.43 2.82
CA HIS A 29 -16.00 -20.29 2.20
C HIS A 29 -16.09 -19.02 3.07
N LYS A 30 -16.22 -19.19 4.40
CA LYS A 30 -16.20 -18.04 5.34
C LYS A 30 -14.86 -17.32 5.29
N PHE A 31 -13.75 -18.06 5.32
CA PHE A 31 -12.40 -17.48 5.20
C PHE A 31 -12.21 -16.85 3.82
N ASN A 32 -12.61 -17.55 2.77
CA ASN A 32 -12.51 -17.06 1.38
C ASN A 32 -13.24 -15.73 1.18
N ARG A 33 -14.41 -15.54 1.81
CA ARG A 33 -15.15 -14.27 1.79
C ARG A 33 -14.28 -13.13 2.32
N PHE A 34 -13.76 -13.29 3.54
CA PHE A 34 -12.90 -12.26 4.16
C PHE A 34 -11.61 -12.05 3.38
N TYR A 35 -11.00 -13.13 2.88
CA TYR A 35 -9.81 -13.09 2.06
C TYR A 35 -10.01 -12.23 0.80
N LEU A 36 -11.09 -12.46 0.05
CA LEU A 36 -11.34 -11.76 -1.22
C LEU A 36 -11.51 -10.25 -1.01
N ILE A 37 -12.24 -9.84 0.02
CA ILE A 37 -12.44 -8.42 0.35
C ILE A 37 -11.15 -7.80 0.89
N SER A 38 -10.47 -8.49 1.81
CA SER A 38 -9.21 -8.03 2.39
C SER A 38 -8.10 -7.93 1.34
N ALA A 39 -8.07 -8.84 0.37
CA ALA A 39 -7.12 -8.81 -0.74
C ALA A 39 -7.31 -7.54 -1.60
N LEU A 40 -8.56 -7.17 -1.91
CA LEU A 40 -8.84 -5.93 -2.63
C LEU A 40 -8.39 -4.70 -1.85
N ILE A 41 -8.75 -4.62 -0.57
CA ILE A 41 -8.35 -3.50 0.30
C ILE A 41 -6.83 -3.45 0.40
N PHE A 42 -6.17 -4.57 0.70
CA PHE A 42 -4.72 -4.66 0.79
C PHE A 42 -4.03 -4.24 -0.49
N SER A 43 -4.47 -4.72 -1.66
CA SER A 43 -3.83 -4.35 -2.93
C SER A 43 -3.95 -2.86 -3.25
N ILE A 44 -5.06 -2.21 -2.86
CA ILE A 44 -5.23 -0.76 -3.03
C ILE A 44 -4.40 0.01 -1.99
N MET A 45 -4.26 -0.51 -0.78
CA MET A 45 -3.51 0.13 0.31
C MET A 45 -1.99 -0.06 0.20
N LEU A 46 -1.53 -1.16 -0.41
CA LEU A 46 -0.13 -1.56 -0.47
C LEU A 46 0.82 -0.47 -0.99
N PRO A 47 0.50 0.27 -2.07
CA PRO A 47 1.42 1.29 -2.58
C PRO A 47 1.62 2.49 -1.64
N PHE A 48 0.77 2.65 -0.62
CA PHE A 48 0.94 3.68 0.43
C PHE A 48 1.87 3.22 1.56
N ILE A 49 2.22 1.93 1.61
CA ILE A 49 3.17 1.37 2.57
C ILE A 49 4.57 1.50 1.95
N SER A 50 5.49 2.14 2.67
CA SER A 50 6.90 2.25 2.27
C SER A 50 7.79 1.83 3.43
N ILE A 51 8.61 0.80 3.20
CA ILE A 51 9.58 0.28 4.16
C ILE A 51 10.97 0.67 3.64
N THR A 52 11.65 1.58 4.34
CA THR A 52 12.96 2.06 3.94
C THR A 52 14.06 1.20 4.55
N ILE A 53 14.87 0.54 3.72
CA ILE A 53 16.03 -0.23 4.18
C ILE A 53 17.31 0.56 3.82
N PRO A 54 18.12 0.97 4.82
CA PRO A 54 19.38 1.66 4.58
C PRO A 54 20.39 0.71 3.93
N LYS A 55 20.91 1.08 2.75
CA LYS A 55 22.04 0.40 2.11
C LYS A 55 23.25 1.31 2.15
N TYR A 56 24.24 0.95 2.95
CA TYR A 56 25.52 1.66 2.98
C TYR A 56 26.38 1.17 1.82
N VAL A 57 26.76 2.07 0.92
CA VAL A 57 27.70 1.77 -0.16
C VAL A 57 28.99 2.52 0.10
N THR A 58 30.10 1.81 0.06
CA THR A 58 31.44 2.40 0.09
C THR A 58 31.66 3.06 -1.27
N VAL A 59 31.69 4.39 -1.29
CA VAL A 59 32.07 5.13 -2.48
C VAL A 59 33.58 4.97 -2.62
N SER A 60 34.03 4.11 -3.53
CA SER A 60 35.41 4.21 -4.03
C SER A 60 35.52 5.55 -4.72
N GLU A 61 36.45 6.39 -4.27
CA GLU A 61 36.70 7.69 -4.88
C GLU A 61 36.83 7.55 -6.41
N PRO A 62 36.24 8.46 -7.20
CA PRO A 62 36.53 8.50 -8.62
C PRO A 62 38.04 8.69 -8.74
N LYS A 63 38.74 7.68 -9.29
CA LYS A 63 40.14 7.79 -9.68
C LYS A 63 40.25 9.06 -10.51
N ALA A 64 40.95 10.06 -9.97
CA ALA A 64 41.15 11.34 -10.64
C ALA A 64 41.61 11.05 -12.07
N ILE A 65 40.77 11.40 -13.05
CA ILE A 65 41.21 11.46 -14.42
C ILE A 65 42.15 12.67 -14.46
N THR A 66 43.45 12.41 -14.52
CA THR A 66 44.45 13.44 -14.80
C THR A 66 44.01 14.16 -16.06
N LEU A 67 43.63 15.44 -15.95
CA LEU A 67 43.41 16.31 -17.10
C LEU A 67 44.74 16.42 -17.86
N GLY A 68 44.89 15.60 -18.90
CA GLY A 68 45.91 15.79 -19.92
C GLY A 68 45.48 16.94 -20.82
N HIS A 69 46.29 18.00 -20.84
CA HIS A 69 46.34 19.07 -21.84
C HIS A 69 45.01 19.77 -22.19
N VAL A 70 44.79 20.93 -21.56
CA VAL A 70 43.98 22.01 -22.16
C VAL A 70 44.82 22.64 -23.27
N THR A 71 44.54 22.28 -24.52
CA THR A 71 45.05 23.03 -25.68
C THR A 71 44.17 24.25 -25.89
N THR A 72 44.69 25.41 -25.55
CA THR A 72 44.20 26.73 -25.90
C THR A 72 44.13 26.87 -27.42
N ILE A 73 42.93 27.03 -28.01
CA ILE A 73 42.80 27.50 -29.40
C ILE A 73 41.61 28.49 -29.53
N HIS A 74 42.00 29.73 -29.83
CA HIS A 74 41.31 30.87 -30.45
C HIS A 74 40.13 31.60 -29.77
N GLN A 75 40.49 32.77 -29.24
CA GLN A 75 39.70 33.99 -29.21
C GLN A 75 39.15 34.32 -30.61
N ALA A 76 37.83 34.50 -30.71
CA ALA A 76 37.21 35.21 -31.82
C ALA A 76 36.93 36.65 -31.37
N GLU A 77 37.64 37.57 -32.01
CA GLU A 77 37.51 39.02 -31.90
C GLU A 77 36.15 39.46 -32.47
N VAL A 78 35.28 40.05 -31.65
CA VAL A 78 34.10 40.77 -32.16
C VAL A 78 34.17 42.19 -31.64
N LYS A 79 34.57 43.10 -32.54
CA LYS A 79 34.52 44.55 -32.38
C LYS A 79 33.09 44.99 -32.06
N GLY A 80 32.98 45.89 -31.09
CA GLY A 80 31.71 46.33 -30.54
C GLY A 80 30.86 47.16 -31.49
N GLN A 81 29.58 47.24 -31.14
CA GLN A 81 28.72 48.39 -31.35
C GLN A 81 27.68 48.44 -30.23
N VAL A 82 27.66 49.57 -29.52
CA VAL A 82 26.62 49.93 -28.55
C VAL A 82 25.38 50.30 -29.34
N GLN A 83 24.33 49.50 -29.24
CA GLN A 83 23.00 49.83 -29.74
C GLN A 83 22.02 49.74 -28.57
N THR A 84 21.65 50.90 -28.04
CA THR A 84 20.48 51.09 -27.19
C THR A 84 19.23 50.88 -28.03
N ASP A 85 18.56 49.73 -27.86
CA ASP A 85 17.22 49.48 -28.41
C ASP A 85 16.30 48.90 -27.32
N ILE A 86 15.31 49.72 -26.95
CA ILE A 86 13.92 49.42 -26.59
C ILE A 86 13.66 48.07 -25.90
N ILE A 87 13.31 48.14 -24.61
CA ILE A 87 12.75 47.02 -23.82
C ILE A 87 11.56 46.43 -24.58
N PRO A 88 11.62 45.17 -25.09
CA PRO A 88 10.43 44.50 -25.54
C PRO A 88 9.66 44.10 -24.28
N GLU A 89 8.42 44.55 -24.18
CA GLU A 89 7.45 43.98 -23.25
C GLU A 89 7.37 42.47 -23.55
N VAL A 90 7.99 41.67 -22.69
CA VAL A 90 7.89 40.21 -22.74
C VAL A 90 6.48 39.85 -22.31
N VAL A 91 5.55 39.93 -23.26
CA VAL A 91 4.27 39.22 -23.15
C VAL A 91 4.65 37.75 -23.13
N ALA A 92 4.72 37.18 -21.93
CA ALA A 92 4.88 35.76 -21.71
C ALA A 92 3.66 35.05 -22.30
N LYS A 93 3.70 34.74 -23.60
CA LYS A 93 2.83 33.73 -24.17
C LYS A 93 3.15 32.45 -23.41
N THR A 94 2.26 32.07 -22.52
CA THR A 94 2.33 30.76 -21.86
C THR A 94 2.12 29.75 -22.96
N GLU A 95 3.21 29.25 -23.56
CA GLU A 95 3.14 28.10 -24.44
C GLU A 95 2.68 26.92 -23.59
N VAL A 96 1.38 26.66 -23.62
CA VAL A 96 0.80 25.49 -22.98
C VAL A 96 1.41 24.29 -23.70
N SER A 97 2.41 23.68 -23.06
CA SER A 97 3.06 22.48 -23.57
C SER A 97 2.01 21.45 -23.98
N GLN A 98 2.20 20.82 -25.14
CA GLN A 98 1.30 19.77 -25.63
C GLN A 98 1.07 18.67 -24.58
N SER A 99 2.07 18.40 -23.73
CA SER A 99 1.96 17.45 -22.61
C SER A 99 0.90 17.85 -21.57
N THR A 100 0.76 19.14 -21.29
CA THR A 100 -0.22 19.68 -20.34
C THR A 100 -1.64 19.55 -20.89
N VAL A 101 -1.84 19.80 -22.19
CA VAL A 101 -3.15 19.61 -22.84
C VAL A 101 -3.57 18.14 -22.81
N LEU A 102 -2.68 17.22 -23.16
CA LEU A 102 -2.95 15.78 -23.11
C LEU A 102 -3.29 15.30 -21.69
N GLN A 103 -2.60 15.82 -20.68
CA GLN A 103 -2.88 15.49 -19.27
C GLN A 103 -4.30 15.92 -18.86
N TYR A 104 -4.69 17.18 -19.13
CA TYR A 104 -6.04 17.65 -18.81
C TYR A 104 -7.13 16.90 -19.59
N LEU A 105 -6.88 16.57 -20.87
CA LEU A 105 -7.80 15.76 -21.66
C LEU A 105 -7.98 14.36 -21.05
N SER A 106 -6.89 13.71 -20.62
CA SER A 106 -6.95 12.39 -19.98
C SER A 106 -7.77 12.38 -18.69
N ILE A 107 -7.61 13.43 -17.86
CA ILE A 107 -8.37 13.61 -16.61
C ILE A 107 -9.85 13.88 -16.92
N GLY A 108 -10.13 14.71 -17.93
CA GLY A 108 -11.49 15.00 -18.39
C GLY A 108 -12.23 13.75 -18.85
N ILE A 109 -11.61 12.94 -19.71
CA ILE A 109 -12.19 11.67 -20.18
C ILE A 109 -12.43 10.73 -19.00
N TYR A 110 -11.45 10.56 -18.11
CA TYR A 110 -11.60 9.73 -16.92
C TYR A 110 -12.77 10.18 -16.04
N ALA A 111 -12.90 11.49 -15.80
CA ALA A 111 -13.98 12.07 -15.00
C ALA A 111 -15.36 11.84 -15.64
N VAL A 112 -15.50 12.07 -16.95
CA VAL A 112 -16.76 11.86 -17.68
C VAL A 112 -17.20 10.40 -17.65
N VAL A 113 -16.29 9.46 -17.95
CA VAL A 113 -16.62 8.02 -17.93
C VAL A 113 -17.01 7.59 -16.51
N THR A 114 -16.24 8.01 -15.50
CA THR A 114 -16.53 7.69 -14.09
C THR A 114 -17.87 8.27 -13.64
N LEU A 115 -18.22 9.50 -14.06
CA LEU A 115 -19.51 10.12 -13.77
C LEU A 115 -20.67 9.32 -14.37
N ILE A 116 -20.57 8.94 -15.65
CA ILE A 116 -21.60 8.14 -16.34
C ILE A 116 -21.80 6.80 -15.62
N LEU A 117 -20.72 6.11 -15.26
CA LEU A 117 -20.79 4.84 -14.52
C LEU A 117 -21.36 5.02 -13.12
N SER A 118 -21.04 6.13 -12.44
CA SER A 118 -21.57 6.46 -11.11
C SER A 118 -23.08 6.71 -11.15
N ILE A 119 -23.56 7.46 -12.15
CA ILE A 119 -25.01 7.65 -12.37
C ILE A 119 -25.67 6.31 -12.65
N ARG A 120 -25.08 5.45 -13.49
CA ARG A 120 -25.60 4.10 -13.77
C ARG A 120 -25.68 3.26 -12.49
N PHE A 121 -24.66 3.31 -11.65
CA PHE A 121 -24.61 2.61 -10.36
C PHE A 121 -25.72 3.10 -9.41
N GLY A 122 -25.86 4.42 -9.24
CA GLY A 122 -26.92 5.02 -8.41
C GLY A 122 -28.33 4.68 -8.90
N ARG A 123 -28.57 4.72 -10.22
CA ARG A 123 -29.86 4.33 -10.81
C ARG A 123 -30.20 2.86 -10.54
N ASN A 124 -29.22 1.95 -10.58
CA ASN A 124 -29.45 0.54 -10.27
C ASN A 124 -29.87 0.35 -8.80
N ILE A 125 -29.26 1.06 -7.87
CA ILE A 125 -29.64 1.01 -6.45
C ILE A 125 -31.05 1.59 -6.26
N PHE A 126 -31.32 2.76 -6.84
CA PHE A 126 -32.64 3.40 -6.78
C PHE A 126 -33.75 2.50 -7.34
N ARG A 127 -33.47 1.72 -8.38
CA ARG A 127 -34.43 0.74 -8.92
C ARG A 127 -34.90 -0.25 -7.85
N PHE A 128 -34.01 -0.83 -7.05
CA PHE A 128 -34.41 -1.75 -5.98
C PHE A 128 -35.27 -1.06 -4.91
N HIS A 129 -34.90 0.16 -4.51
CA HIS A 129 -35.71 0.94 -3.58
C HIS A 129 -37.10 1.24 -4.14
N LYS A 130 -37.18 1.59 -5.43
CA LYS A 130 -38.46 1.80 -6.12
C LYS A 130 -39.30 0.52 -6.14
N LEU A 131 -38.72 -0.62 -6.53
CA LEU A 131 -39.44 -1.90 -6.56
C LEU A 131 -40.03 -2.24 -5.18
N LYS A 132 -39.26 -2.07 -4.11
CA LYS A 132 -39.74 -2.30 -2.74
C LYS A 132 -40.86 -1.35 -2.34
N ALA A 133 -40.83 -0.10 -2.79
CA ALA A 133 -41.84 0.90 -2.46
C ALA A 133 -43.15 0.72 -3.25
N THR A 134 -43.08 0.22 -4.49
CA THR A 134 -44.24 0.12 -5.38
C THR A 134 -44.99 -1.19 -5.31
N ASN A 135 -44.36 -2.26 -4.83
CA ASN A 135 -44.94 -3.60 -4.81
C ASN A 135 -45.36 -4.03 -3.40
N PRO A 136 -46.30 -4.98 -3.26
CA PRO A 136 -46.72 -5.51 -1.96
C PRO A 136 -45.55 -6.12 -1.18
N ASN A 137 -45.50 -5.79 0.12
CA ASN A 137 -44.47 -6.24 1.04
C ASN A 137 -45.04 -7.18 2.09
N VAL A 138 -44.42 -8.34 2.29
CA VAL A 138 -44.79 -9.30 3.32
C VAL A 138 -43.61 -9.52 4.27
N PRO A 139 -43.75 -9.35 5.60
CA PRO A 139 -42.68 -9.66 6.54
C PRO A 139 -42.45 -11.18 6.59
N PHE A 140 -41.20 -11.62 6.51
CA PHE A 140 -40.83 -13.03 6.55
C PHE A 140 -39.49 -13.24 7.27
N LYS A 141 -39.57 -13.75 8.51
CA LYS A 141 -38.40 -13.94 9.39
C LYS A 141 -37.59 -12.62 9.49
N ASN A 142 -36.29 -12.65 9.17
CA ASN A 142 -35.39 -11.49 9.17
C ASN A 142 -35.33 -10.75 7.82
N ALA A 143 -36.32 -10.96 6.95
CA ALA A 143 -36.37 -10.36 5.62
C ALA A 143 -37.76 -9.80 5.30
N THR A 144 -37.83 -8.97 4.26
CA THR A 144 -39.08 -8.55 3.63
C THR A 144 -39.22 -9.25 2.28
N LEU A 145 -40.35 -9.91 2.03
CA LEU A 145 -40.68 -10.42 0.70
C LEU A 145 -41.35 -9.31 -0.11
N VAL A 146 -40.87 -9.06 -1.32
CA VAL A 146 -41.51 -8.18 -2.30
C VAL A 146 -42.13 -9.09 -3.36
N LEU A 147 -43.46 -9.01 -3.49
CA LEU A 147 -44.21 -9.81 -4.45
C LEU A 147 -44.24 -9.10 -5.81
N LEU A 148 -43.65 -9.73 -6.82
CA LEU A 148 -43.58 -9.21 -8.19
C LEU A 148 -44.59 -9.91 -9.10
N GLU A 149 -45.18 -9.17 -10.03
CA GLU A 149 -46.06 -9.74 -11.06
C GLU A 149 -45.28 -10.60 -12.08
N GLU A 150 -44.04 -10.20 -12.39
CA GLU A 150 -43.19 -10.90 -13.35
C GLU A 150 -42.78 -12.28 -12.84
N LYS A 151 -42.75 -13.27 -13.74
CA LYS A 151 -42.25 -14.62 -13.43
C LYS A 151 -40.73 -14.61 -13.33
N VAL A 152 -40.22 -14.43 -12.12
CA VAL A 152 -38.79 -14.37 -11.81
C VAL A 152 -38.42 -15.40 -10.75
N LEU A 153 -37.21 -15.95 -10.85
CA LEU A 153 -36.64 -16.72 -9.75
C LEU A 153 -36.42 -15.80 -8.54
N PRO A 154 -36.55 -16.33 -7.31
CA PRO A 154 -36.22 -15.57 -6.12
C PRO A 154 -34.81 -14.98 -6.19
N TYR A 155 -34.67 -13.71 -5.81
CA TYR A 155 -33.36 -13.07 -5.66
C TYR A 155 -33.36 -12.08 -4.51
N THR A 156 -32.20 -11.88 -3.91
CA THR A 156 -32.04 -11.03 -2.73
C THR A 156 -31.29 -9.73 -3.03
N PHE A 157 -31.79 -8.62 -2.49
CA PHE A 157 -31.05 -7.37 -2.38
C PHE A 157 -31.25 -6.78 -0.97
N MET A 158 -30.13 -6.57 -0.26
CA MET A 158 -30.09 -6.07 1.11
C MET A 158 -30.88 -7.00 2.06
N SER A 159 -31.92 -6.51 2.74
CA SER A 159 -32.79 -7.31 3.62
C SER A 159 -34.12 -7.68 2.95
N THR A 160 -34.14 -7.77 1.62
CA THR A 160 -35.35 -7.92 0.83
C THR A 160 -35.19 -9.01 -0.22
N ILE A 161 -36.13 -9.94 -0.24
CA ILE A 161 -36.21 -11.06 -1.18
C ILE A 161 -37.32 -10.73 -2.17
N TYR A 162 -37.00 -10.74 -3.45
CA TYR A 162 -37.93 -10.46 -4.54
C TYR A 162 -38.29 -11.78 -5.19
N LEU A 163 -39.58 -12.03 -5.37
CA LEU A 163 -40.08 -13.31 -5.90
C LEU A 163 -41.42 -13.09 -6.60
N ASN A 164 -41.86 -14.07 -7.39
CA ASN A 164 -43.15 -13.99 -8.06
C ASN A 164 -44.31 -14.14 -7.07
N GLY A 165 -45.25 -13.18 -7.09
CA GLY A 165 -46.39 -13.14 -6.18
C GLY A 165 -47.34 -14.31 -6.35
N GLU A 166 -47.63 -14.71 -7.59
CA GLU A 166 -48.53 -15.82 -7.89
C GLU A 166 -47.95 -17.16 -7.39
N GLU A 167 -46.67 -17.44 -7.65
CA GLU A 167 -46.00 -18.65 -7.16
C GLU A 167 -45.93 -18.69 -5.62
N TYR A 168 -45.80 -17.54 -4.98
CA TYR A 168 -45.83 -17.42 -3.52
C TYR A 168 -47.21 -17.75 -2.94
N GLU A 169 -48.27 -17.12 -3.46
CA GLU A 169 -49.64 -17.33 -3.01
C GLU A 169 -50.10 -18.78 -3.23
N GLN A 170 -49.69 -19.38 -4.33
CA GLN A 170 -49.96 -20.78 -4.67
C GLN A 170 -49.05 -21.78 -3.94
N ARG A 171 -48.13 -21.32 -3.07
CA ARG A 171 -47.16 -22.14 -2.33
C ARG A 171 -46.32 -23.05 -3.24
N LYS A 172 -45.93 -22.54 -4.40
CA LYS A 172 -45.11 -23.24 -5.41
C LYS A 172 -43.60 -23.04 -5.21
N ILE A 173 -43.20 -22.22 -4.24
CA ILE A 173 -41.79 -21.96 -3.94
C ILE A 173 -41.31 -22.94 -2.86
N GLU A 174 -40.25 -23.67 -3.20
CA GLU A 174 -39.66 -24.72 -2.37
C GLU A 174 -38.91 -24.12 -1.16
N PRO A 175 -38.98 -24.75 0.03
CA PRO A 175 -38.40 -24.22 1.26
C PRO A 175 -36.86 -24.07 1.19
N GLU A 176 -36.19 -24.87 0.37
CA GLU A 176 -34.75 -24.78 0.10
C GLU A 176 -34.36 -23.44 -0.51
N LEU A 177 -35.19 -22.90 -1.42
CA LEU A 177 -34.94 -21.59 -2.03
C LEU A 177 -35.09 -20.47 -1.01
N PHE A 178 -36.06 -20.55 -0.10
CA PHE A 178 -36.18 -19.57 0.99
C PHE A 178 -34.97 -19.59 1.93
N THR A 179 -34.46 -20.78 2.29
CA THR A 179 -33.25 -20.90 3.13
C THR A 179 -32.03 -20.32 2.42
N HIS A 180 -31.90 -20.55 1.11
CA HIS A 180 -30.84 -19.99 0.28
C HIS A 180 -30.87 -18.46 0.28
N GLU A 181 -32.00 -17.87 -0.12
CA GLU A 181 -32.17 -16.42 -0.19
C GLU A 181 -32.02 -15.74 1.18
N LEU A 182 -32.56 -16.35 2.24
CA LEU A 182 -32.41 -15.84 3.60
C LEU A 182 -30.95 -15.83 4.05
N THR A 183 -30.12 -16.74 3.54
CA THR A 183 -28.68 -16.74 3.83
C THR A 183 -28.00 -15.51 3.25
N HIS A 184 -28.36 -15.06 2.04
CA HIS A 184 -27.85 -13.81 1.47
C HIS A 184 -28.21 -12.60 2.33
N VAL A 185 -29.42 -12.57 2.88
CA VAL A 185 -29.86 -11.53 3.82
C VAL A 185 -29.04 -11.57 5.11
N ARG A 186 -28.99 -12.73 5.78
CA ARG A 186 -28.33 -12.91 7.09
C ARG A 186 -26.85 -12.56 7.02
N GLU A 187 -26.16 -13.04 5.99
CA GLU A 187 -24.73 -12.82 5.80
C GLU A 187 -24.42 -11.44 5.17
N ARG A 188 -25.45 -10.66 4.79
CA ARG A 188 -25.33 -9.33 4.17
C ARG A 188 -24.45 -9.32 2.91
N HIS A 189 -24.61 -10.34 2.06
CA HIS A 189 -23.80 -10.50 0.83
C HIS A 189 -23.89 -9.28 -0.12
N THR A 190 -24.99 -8.54 -0.08
CA THR A 190 -25.15 -7.29 -0.86
C THR A 190 -24.07 -6.25 -0.55
N ILE A 191 -23.56 -6.15 0.67
CA ILE A 191 -22.52 -5.17 1.04
C ILE A 191 -21.24 -5.42 0.23
N ASP A 192 -20.79 -6.67 0.20
CA ASP A 192 -19.61 -7.10 -0.55
C ASP A 192 -19.76 -6.80 -2.06
N ILE A 193 -20.97 -6.99 -2.61
CA ILE A 193 -21.28 -6.69 -4.02
C ILE A 193 -21.27 -5.19 -4.29
N LEU A 194 -21.86 -4.38 -3.41
CA LEU A 194 -21.83 -2.92 -3.54
C LEU A 194 -20.41 -2.39 -3.46
N PHE A 195 -19.58 -2.93 -2.57
CA PHE A 195 -18.16 -2.57 -2.46
C PHE A 195 -17.39 -2.82 -3.77
N ILE A 196 -17.48 -4.02 -4.35
CA ILE A 196 -16.76 -4.31 -5.60
C ILE A 196 -17.35 -3.55 -6.80
N GLU A 197 -18.66 -3.28 -6.83
CA GLU A 197 -19.27 -2.45 -7.89
C GLU A 197 -18.83 -0.97 -7.80
N LEU A 198 -18.66 -0.45 -6.58
CA LEU A 198 -18.10 0.88 -6.36
C LEU A 198 -16.65 0.95 -6.89
N LEU A 199 -15.81 -0.04 -6.54
CA LEU A 199 -14.46 -0.12 -7.06
C LEU A 199 -14.44 -0.23 -8.59
N ARG A 200 -15.32 -1.03 -9.19
CA ARG A 200 -15.46 -1.13 -10.66
C ARG A 200 -15.94 0.16 -11.31
N THR A 201 -16.63 1.02 -10.58
CA THR A 201 -17.06 2.33 -11.09
C THR A 201 -15.87 3.29 -11.15
N ILE A 202 -15.05 3.32 -10.12
CA ILE A 202 -13.86 4.21 -10.02
C ILE A 202 -12.69 3.68 -10.87
N MET A 203 -12.45 2.38 -10.84
CA MET A 203 -11.36 1.68 -11.53
C MET A 203 -11.90 0.84 -12.70
N TRP A 204 -12.78 1.43 -13.51
CA TRP A 204 -13.50 0.74 -14.58
C TRP A 204 -12.62 0.08 -15.64
N PHE A 205 -11.41 0.63 -15.85
CA PHE A 205 -10.40 0.12 -16.76
C PHE A 205 -9.67 -1.12 -16.22
N ASN A 206 -9.84 -1.47 -14.94
CA ASN A 206 -9.13 -2.60 -14.33
C ASN A 206 -9.90 -3.93 -14.52
N PRO A 207 -9.43 -4.85 -15.38
CA PRO A 207 -10.12 -6.11 -15.65
C PRO A 207 -10.15 -7.05 -14.45
N LEU A 208 -9.19 -6.96 -13.50
CA LEU A 208 -9.09 -7.84 -12.34
C LEU A 208 -10.34 -7.73 -11.45
N LEU A 209 -10.92 -6.55 -11.33
CA LEU A 209 -12.13 -6.34 -10.52
C LEU A 209 -13.34 -7.12 -11.04
N TYR A 210 -13.39 -7.44 -12.33
CA TYR A 210 -14.44 -8.26 -12.92
C TYR A 210 -14.28 -9.73 -12.51
N PHE A 211 -13.04 -10.22 -12.40
CA PHE A 211 -12.76 -11.56 -11.88
C PHE A 211 -13.02 -11.66 -10.38
N TYR A 212 -12.61 -10.65 -9.59
CA TYR A 212 -12.96 -10.57 -8.17
C TYR A 212 -14.46 -10.59 -7.95
N LYS A 213 -15.23 -9.81 -8.71
CA LYS A 213 -16.69 -9.81 -8.63
C LYS A 213 -17.28 -11.21 -8.88
N ARG A 214 -16.76 -11.94 -9.87
CA ARG A 214 -17.18 -13.32 -10.16
C ARG A 214 -16.82 -14.27 -9.00
N ALA A 215 -15.61 -14.14 -8.46
CA ALA A 215 -15.13 -14.93 -7.33
C ALA A 215 -15.95 -14.69 -6.05
N ILE A 216 -16.21 -13.42 -5.71
CA ILE A 216 -17.01 -13.02 -4.54
C ILE A 216 -18.43 -13.59 -4.65
N ARG A 217 -19.09 -13.41 -5.81
CA ARG A 217 -20.42 -13.97 -6.05
C ARG A 217 -20.44 -15.48 -5.90
N LEU A 218 -19.51 -16.19 -6.54
CA LEU A 218 -19.46 -17.64 -6.44
C LEU A 218 -19.24 -18.11 -4.99
N ASN A 219 -18.42 -17.40 -4.21
CA ASN A 219 -18.23 -17.72 -2.81
C ASN A 219 -19.49 -17.45 -1.96
N HIS A 220 -20.27 -16.42 -2.29
CA HIS A 220 -21.58 -16.19 -1.67
C HIS A 220 -22.56 -17.32 -1.96
N GLU A 221 -22.61 -17.78 -3.22
CA GLU A 221 -23.42 -18.94 -3.60
C GLU A 221 -23.01 -20.18 -2.81
N PHE A 222 -21.70 -20.45 -2.66
CA PHE A 222 -21.22 -21.56 -1.85
C PHE A 222 -21.65 -21.46 -0.38
N LEU A 223 -21.61 -20.26 0.21
CA LEU A 223 -22.09 -20.04 1.58
C LEU A 223 -23.60 -20.27 1.72
N ALA A 224 -24.38 -19.82 0.75
CA ALA A 224 -25.83 -20.01 0.73
C ALA A 224 -26.20 -21.48 0.52
N ASP A 225 -25.52 -22.16 -0.40
CA ASP A 225 -25.69 -23.60 -0.65
C ASP A 225 -25.33 -24.45 0.58
N ASP A 226 -24.21 -24.15 1.24
CA ASP A 226 -23.78 -24.84 2.45
C ASP A 226 -24.82 -24.69 3.57
N SER A 227 -25.31 -23.47 3.78
CA SER A 227 -26.37 -23.22 4.76
C SER A 227 -27.67 -23.94 4.41
N THR A 228 -28.06 -24.02 3.13
CA THR A 228 -29.28 -24.75 2.72
C THR A 228 -29.13 -26.26 2.95
N ILE A 229 -27.99 -26.84 2.57
CA ILE A 229 -27.70 -28.27 2.77
C ILE A 229 -27.69 -28.62 4.26
N ASP A 230 -27.09 -27.77 5.10
CA ASP A 230 -27.06 -27.98 6.56
C ASP A 230 -28.47 -28.00 7.18
N HIS A 231 -29.45 -27.31 6.59
CA HIS A 231 -30.83 -27.27 7.11
C HIS A 231 -31.74 -28.37 6.56
N HIS A 232 -31.56 -28.77 5.30
CA HIS A 232 -32.47 -29.69 4.61
C HIS A 232 -31.90 -31.11 4.42
N LEU A 233 -30.60 -31.30 4.61
CA LEU A 233 -29.89 -32.59 4.64
C LEU A 233 -30.05 -33.48 3.38
N ASP A 234 -30.45 -32.92 2.24
CA ASP A 234 -30.53 -33.63 0.96
C ASP A 234 -29.87 -32.83 -0.18
N ILE A 235 -28.65 -33.24 -0.54
CA ILE A 235 -27.86 -32.59 -1.60
C ILE A 235 -28.47 -32.88 -2.98
N THR A 236 -28.95 -34.10 -3.22
CA THR A 236 -29.38 -34.55 -4.54
C THR A 236 -30.71 -33.90 -4.93
N SER A 237 -31.66 -33.86 -3.99
CA SER A 237 -32.92 -33.14 -4.19
C SER A 237 -32.65 -31.66 -4.44
N TYR A 238 -31.78 -31.03 -3.64
CA TYR A 238 -31.45 -29.62 -3.80
C TYR A 238 -30.75 -29.32 -5.15
N GLN A 239 -29.81 -30.14 -5.59
CA GLN A 239 -29.18 -29.99 -6.92
C GLN A 239 -30.20 -30.16 -8.05
N SER A 240 -31.11 -31.11 -7.92
CA SER A 240 -32.18 -31.35 -8.91
C SER A 240 -33.14 -30.17 -8.99
N LEU A 241 -33.51 -29.61 -7.84
CA LEU A 241 -34.29 -28.38 -7.74
C LEU A 241 -33.60 -27.21 -8.42
N LEU A 242 -32.33 -26.95 -8.09
CA LEU A 242 -31.56 -25.87 -8.72
C LEU A 242 -31.47 -26.06 -10.23
N LEU A 243 -31.25 -27.29 -10.70
CA LEU A 243 -31.20 -27.62 -12.12
C LEU A 243 -32.55 -27.40 -12.81
N ALA A 244 -33.66 -27.79 -12.17
CA ALA A 244 -35.01 -27.59 -12.71
C ALA A 244 -35.40 -26.11 -12.79
N LYS A 245 -34.86 -25.27 -11.90
CA LYS A 245 -35.07 -23.81 -11.91
C LYS A 245 -34.17 -23.10 -12.92
N LEU A 246 -33.14 -23.75 -13.48
CA LEU A 246 -32.36 -23.15 -14.57
C LEU A 246 -33.23 -23.05 -15.83
N THR A 247 -33.60 -21.82 -16.19
CA THR A 247 -34.38 -21.56 -17.41
C THR A 247 -33.59 -21.95 -18.66
N PRO A 248 -34.09 -22.81 -19.55
CA PRO A 248 -33.49 -23.00 -20.87
C PRO A 248 -33.74 -21.75 -21.70
N VAL A 249 -32.77 -20.83 -21.77
CA VAL A 249 -32.84 -19.71 -22.71
C VAL A 249 -32.52 -20.22 -24.11
N SER A 250 -33.45 -19.99 -25.05
CA SER A 250 -33.29 -20.25 -26.48
C SER A 250 -32.01 -19.58 -27.01
N VAL A 251 -31.13 -20.35 -27.65
CA VAL A 251 -29.82 -19.87 -28.11
C VAL A 251 -29.83 -19.51 -29.59
N SER A 252 -29.38 -18.28 -29.91
CA SER A 252 -28.70 -17.96 -31.17
C SER A 252 -27.21 -18.32 -31.05
N SER A 253 -26.50 -18.54 -32.16
CA SER A 253 -25.06 -18.91 -32.16
C SER A 253 -24.11 -17.79 -31.73
N LEU A 254 -24.60 -16.55 -31.56
CA LEU A 254 -23.92 -15.45 -30.85
C LEU A 254 -24.23 -15.41 -29.35
N ALA A 255 -25.10 -16.30 -28.86
CA ALA A 255 -25.52 -16.35 -27.45
C ALA A 255 -24.71 -17.40 -26.67
N SER A 256 -24.00 -16.95 -25.64
CA SER A 256 -23.44 -17.83 -24.61
C SER A 256 -24.57 -18.28 -23.69
N SER A 257 -24.75 -19.60 -23.56
CA SER A 257 -25.76 -20.18 -22.68
C SER A 257 -25.43 -19.99 -21.20
N ILE A 258 -26.49 -19.95 -20.39
CA ILE A 258 -26.51 -19.52 -19.00
C ILE A 258 -25.53 -20.31 -18.12
N ASN A 259 -24.55 -19.61 -17.53
CA ASN A 259 -23.89 -19.89 -16.25
C ASN A 259 -23.45 -21.33 -15.92
N PHE A 260 -23.31 -22.23 -16.91
CA PHE A 260 -22.98 -23.64 -16.68
C PHE A 260 -21.69 -23.80 -15.85
N GLY A 261 -20.70 -22.95 -16.09
CA GLY A 261 -19.44 -22.95 -15.32
C GLY A 261 -19.63 -22.66 -13.82
N THR A 262 -20.50 -21.74 -13.43
CA THR A 262 -20.75 -21.43 -12.01
C THR A 262 -21.63 -22.49 -11.36
N THR A 263 -22.68 -22.95 -12.03
CA THR A 263 -23.56 -24.00 -11.49
C THR A 263 -22.80 -25.30 -11.29
N LYS A 264 -21.95 -25.70 -12.26
CA LYS A 264 -21.07 -26.86 -12.12
C LYS A 264 -20.16 -26.75 -10.90
N LYS A 265 -19.56 -25.57 -10.67
CA LYS A 265 -18.73 -25.35 -9.48
C LYS A 265 -19.53 -25.45 -8.19
N ARG A 266 -20.75 -24.91 -8.15
CA ARG A 266 -21.68 -25.05 -7.01
C ARG A 266 -21.94 -26.52 -6.70
N PHE A 267 -22.33 -27.31 -7.69
CA PHE A 267 -22.65 -28.72 -7.50
C PHE A 267 -21.45 -29.55 -7.01
N ILE A 268 -20.26 -29.31 -7.58
CA ILE A 268 -19.03 -29.95 -7.12
C ILE A 268 -18.70 -29.56 -5.68
N MET A 269 -18.93 -28.29 -5.29
CA MET A 269 -18.61 -27.81 -3.95
C MET A 269 -19.58 -28.35 -2.89
N MET A 270 -20.86 -28.51 -3.22
CA MET A 270 -21.88 -29.06 -2.32
C MET A 270 -21.52 -30.46 -1.81
N THR A 271 -20.92 -31.30 -2.66
CA THR A 271 -20.52 -32.68 -2.31
C THR A 271 -19.11 -32.76 -1.73
N LYS A 272 -18.36 -31.65 -1.73
CA LYS A 272 -16.98 -31.64 -1.29
C LYS A 272 -16.88 -31.58 0.24
N THR A 273 -15.90 -32.31 0.77
CA THR A 273 -15.45 -32.18 2.16
C THR A 273 -13.99 -31.72 2.18
N THR A 274 -13.63 -30.92 3.17
CA THR A 274 -12.26 -30.43 3.36
C THR A 274 -11.77 -30.82 4.74
N ASN A 275 -10.62 -31.50 4.80
CA ASN A 275 -9.97 -31.84 6.06
C ASN A 275 -9.57 -30.57 6.83
N LYS A 276 -9.83 -30.55 8.15
CA LYS A 276 -9.50 -29.43 9.06
C LYS A 276 -8.03 -29.01 8.98
N VAL A 277 -7.09 -29.96 8.93
CA VAL A 277 -5.64 -29.67 8.86
C VAL A 277 -5.29 -29.00 7.54
N LYS A 278 -5.81 -29.54 6.43
CA LYS A 278 -5.64 -28.94 5.10
C LYS A 278 -6.20 -27.52 5.05
N GLY A 279 -7.40 -27.32 5.59
CA GLY A 279 -8.03 -26.00 5.68
C GLY A 279 -7.21 -25.01 6.51
N LEU A 280 -6.60 -25.45 7.61
CA LEU A 280 -5.72 -24.61 8.43
C LEU A 280 -4.43 -24.23 7.69
N LEU A 281 -3.77 -25.19 7.04
CA LEU A 281 -2.54 -24.94 6.27
C LEU A 281 -2.79 -23.94 5.13
N LEU A 282 -3.92 -24.06 4.44
CA LEU A 282 -4.30 -23.12 3.36
C LEU A 282 -4.62 -21.72 3.87
N ARG A 283 -5.15 -21.59 5.10
CA ARG A 283 -5.34 -20.27 5.72
C ARG A 283 -3.99 -19.67 6.10
N ALA A 284 -3.10 -20.48 6.66
CA ALA A 284 -1.76 -20.07 7.06
C ALA A 284 -0.89 -19.66 5.85
N SER A 285 -1.07 -20.28 4.68
CA SER A 285 -0.29 -19.98 3.48
C SER A 285 -0.52 -18.56 2.92
N VAL A 286 -1.61 -17.89 3.32
CA VAL A 286 -1.86 -16.49 2.95
C VAL A 286 -0.82 -15.55 3.57
N VAL A 287 -0.37 -15.83 4.80
CA VAL A 287 0.57 -14.98 5.54
C VAL A 287 1.90 -14.78 4.79
N PRO A 288 2.63 -15.83 4.37
CA PRO A 288 3.89 -15.65 3.66
C PRO A 288 3.70 -14.97 2.29
N VAL A 289 2.56 -15.16 1.62
CA VAL A 289 2.27 -14.47 0.35
C VAL A 289 2.12 -12.96 0.59
N VAL A 290 1.34 -12.56 1.59
CA VAL A 290 1.13 -11.14 1.92
C VAL A 290 2.44 -10.51 2.41
N ALA A 291 3.21 -11.22 3.24
CA ALA A 291 4.52 -10.76 3.70
C ALA A 291 5.50 -10.59 2.53
N GLY A 292 5.55 -11.56 1.61
CA GLY A 292 6.37 -11.51 0.40
C GLY A 292 5.99 -10.35 -0.52
N LEU A 293 4.69 -10.14 -0.77
CA LEU A 293 4.21 -8.99 -1.56
C LEU A 293 4.57 -7.65 -0.90
N THR A 294 4.42 -7.56 0.43
CA THR A 294 4.78 -6.36 1.18
C THR A 294 6.28 -6.11 1.07
N PHE A 295 7.11 -7.12 1.32
CA PHE A 295 8.56 -7.00 1.22
C PHE A 295 9.02 -6.64 -0.21
N LEU A 296 8.45 -7.24 -1.25
CA LEU A 296 8.87 -7.01 -2.63
C LEU A 296 8.40 -5.66 -3.19
N LEU A 297 7.20 -5.21 -2.82
CA LEU A 297 6.58 -4.02 -3.44
C LEU A 297 6.61 -2.77 -2.55
N ALA A 298 6.75 -2.91 -1.23
CA ALA A 298 6.82 -1.78 -0.31
C ALA A 298 8.25 -1.39 0.08
N THR A 299 9.25 -2.25 -0.18
CA THR A 299 10.64 -1.95 0.19
C THR A 299 11.26 -0.93 -0.76
N GLN A 300 11.83 0.14 -0.20
CA GLN A 300 12.66 1.11 -0.89
C GLN A 300 14.07 1.07 -0.32
N THR A 301 15.09 0.92 -1.16
CA THR A 301 16.48 1.02 -0.72
C THR A 301 16.95 2.46 -0.84
N VAL A 302 17.35 3.06 0.27
CA VAL A 302 18.03 4.35 0.28
C VAL A 302 19.52 4.10 0.43
N THR A 303 20.31 4.69 -0.47
CA THR A 303 21.76 4.54 -0.46
C THR A 303 22.38 5.65 0.39
N TYR A 304 23.08 5.27 1.46
CA TYR A 304 23.91 6.20 2.23
C TYR A 304 25.36 6.04 1.77
N ALA A 305 25.99 7.15 1.37
CA ALA A 305 27.42 7.19 1.12
C ALA A 305 28.13 7.11 2.48
N LYS A 306 28.93 6.06 2.69
CA LYS A 306 29.86 6.04 3.81
C LYS A 306 30.94 7.07 3.50
N SER A 307 30.92 8.23 4.16
CA SER A 307 32.03 9.18 4.10
C SER A 307 33.29 8.43 4.53
N ALA A 308 34.25 8.26 3.62
CA ALA A 308 35.61 8.02 4.07
C ALA A 308 35.97 9.17 5.00
N GLY A 309 36.47 8.88 6.20
CA GLY A 309 36.95 9.92 7.09
C GLY A 309 37.94 10.75 6.31
N ARG A 310 37.66 12.06 6.18
CA ARG A 310 38.60 13.01 5.58
C ARG A 310 39.80 13.01 6.52
N ALA A 311 40.81 12.20 6.22
CA ALA A 311 42.12 12.35 6.83
C ALA A 311 42.52 13.79 6.54
N ALA A 312 42.53 14.63 7.57
CA ALA A 312 42.97 15.99 7.47
C ALA A 312 44.46 15.95 7.15
N THR A 313 44.81 15.92 5.87
CA THR A 313 46.15 16.30 5.44
C THR A 313 46.28 17.78 5.76
N ALA A 314 46.85 18.08 6.91
CA ALA A 314 47.26 19.43 7.28
C ALA A 314 48.27 19.89 6.24
N VAL A 315 47.82 20.73 5.30
CA VAL A 315 48.71 21.53 4.47
C VAL A 315 49.28 22.59 5.42
N ILE A 316 50.51 22.37 5.88
CA ILE A 316 51.28 23.40 6.59
C ILE A 316 51.57 24.49 5.56
N LEU A 317 50.83 25.60 5.66
CA LEU A 317 51.20 26.85 5.01
C LEU A 317 52.24 27.52 5.91
N GLU A 318 53.52 27.42 5.55
CA GLU A 318 54.57 28.22 6.17
C GLU A 318 54.26 29.71 5.95
N GLN A 319 54.02 30.43 7.05
CA GLN A 319 53.98 31.90 7.03
C GLN A 319 55.39 32.44 7.33
N PRO A 320 55.84 33.49 6.64
CA PRO A 320 57.20 34.00 6.76
C PRO A 320 57.44 34.67 8.13
N VAL A 321 58.56 34.29 8.74
CA VAL A 321 59.11 34.87 9.97
C VAL A 321 59.47 36.34 9.73
N ASN A 322 58.82 37.26 10.45
CA ASN A 322 59.27 38.65 10.55
C ASN A 322 59.90 38.92 11.93
N THR A 323 61.21 39.15 11.87
CA THR A 323 62.04 40.08 12.67
C THR A 323 61.74 40.31 14.15
N ILE A 324 62.74 39.90 14.93
CA ILE A 324 63.07 40.26 16.31
C ILE A 324 63.21 41.79 16.48
N PRO A 325 62.77 42.36 17.63
CA PRO A 325 63.44 43.48 18.23
C PRO A 325 64.14 43.09 19.54
N THR A 326 65.36 43.59 19.62
CA THR A 326 66.40 43.53 20.64
C THR A 326 65.93 43.95 22.04
N ILE A 327 66.32 43.20 23.09
CA ILE A 327 66.46 43.73 24.46
C ILE A 327 67.79 43.24 25.07
N ASN A 328 68.46 44.20 25.71
CA ASN A 328 69.81 44.25 26.29
C ASN A 328 70.06 43.21 27.41
N PRO A 329 71.32 42.78 27.66
CA PRO A 329 71.68 41.80 28.67
C PRO A 329 72.07 42.48 29.98
N ASP A 330 71.39 42.18 31.08
CA ASP A 330 71.93 42.34 32.44
C ASP A 330 71.05 41.59 33.46
N ALA A 331 71.72 41.06 34.49
CA ALA A 331 71.23 40.37 35.69
C ALA A 331 71.09 38.83 35.65
N VAL A 332 72.07 38.20 36.33
CA VAL A 332 72.13 36.80 36.75
C VAL A 332 71.55 36.67 38.16
N ALA A 333 70.93 35.50 38.44
CA ALA A 333 70.44 34.97 39.72
C ALA A 333 69.17 35.65 40.27
N ASP A 334 68.11 34.96 40.71
CA ASP A 334 68.07 33.71 41.47
C ASP A 334 66.79 32.90 41.20
N VAL A 335 66.88 31.60 41.47
CA VAL A 335 65.89 30.52 41.30
C VAL A 335 64.66 30.70 42.23
N VAL A 336 63.43 30.44 41.76
CA VAL A 336 62.40 29.62 42.44
C VAL A 336 61.35 29.12 41.42
N LEU A 337 60.94 27.87 41.63
CA LEU A 337 60.05 27.00 40.85
C LEU A 337 58.72 27.61 40.39
N GLU A 338 58.37 27.42 39.12
CA GLU A 338 57.02 26.99 38.76
C GLU A 338 57.03 26.19 37.44
N GLN A 339 56.48 24.98 37.50
CA GLN A 339 56.42 24.06 36.37
C GLN A 339 55.44 24.60 35.32
N ALA A 340 55.93 24.74 34.09
CA ALA A 340 55.13 25.12 32.93
C ALA A 340 54.03 24.08 32.64
N PRO A 341 52.83 24.51 32.17
CA PRO A 341 51.74 23.59 31.87
C PRO A 341 52.05 22.75 30.63
N VAL A 342 51.73 21.46 30.74
CA VAL A 342 51.77 20.47 29.67
C VAL A 342 50.84 20.91 28.54
N LEU A 343 51.35 20.86 27.30
CA LEU A 343 50.63 21.08 26.05
C LEU A 343 49.33 20.25 26.01
N THR A 344 48.18 20.90 26.05
CA THR A 344 46.87 20.25 25.91
C THR A 344 46.59 19.90 24.47
N ASP A 345 46.35 18.62 24.22
CA ASP A 345 45.93 18.06 22.93
C ASP A 345 44.62 18.74 22.46
N SER A 346 44.50 19.07 21.16
CA SER A 346 43.37 19.89 20.64
C SER A 346 42.00 19.23 20.85
N ALA A 347 41.96 17.91 21.03
CA ALA A 347 40.76 17.14 21.32
C ALA A 347 40.24 17.38 22.74
N THR A 348 41.15 17.50 23.72
CA THR A 348 40.79 17.74 25.13
C THR A 348 40.18 19.12 25.31
N ALA A 349 40.75 20.15 24.66
CA ALA A 349 40.20 21.51 24.68
C ALA A 349 38.77 21.55 24.11
N ARG A 350 38.51 20.82 23.02
CA ARG A 350 37.20 20.76 22.38
C ARG A 350 36.16 20.02 23.23
N ARG A 351 36.54 18.95 23.91
CA ARG A 351 35.69 18.22 24.85
C ARG A 351 35.29 19.08 26.04
N ASP A 352 36.27 19.75 26.63
CA ASP A 352 36.07 20.56 27.82
C ASP A 352 35.18 21.79 27.53
N GLU A 353 35.27 22.34 26.31
CA GLU A 353 34.39 23.41 25.86
C GLU A 353 32.95 22.93 25.62
N TYR A 354 32.75 21.77 25.00
CA TYR A 354 31.42 21.25 24.67
C TYR A 354 30.58 20.89 25.91
N TYR A 355 31.20 20.27 26.93
CA TYR A 355 30.49 19.83 28.13
C TYR A 355 30.48 20.86 29.27
N LYS A 356 30.98 22.08 29.01
CA LYS A 356 31.01 23.17 29.99
C LYS A 356 29.62 23.47 30.54
N ASN A 357 29.49 23.44 31.86
CA ASN A 357 28.27 23.60 32.65
C ASN A 357 27.18 22.55 32.42
N VAL A 358 27.48 21.43 31.75
CA VAL A 358 26.53 20.35 31.52
C VAL A 358 26.52 19.40 32.72
N ARG A 359 25.32 18.94 33.12
CA ARG A 359 25.17 17.89 34.14
C ARG A 359 25.24 16.53 33.47
N ILE A 360 26.19 15.72 33.92
CA ILE A 360 26.49 14.41 33.34
C ILE A 360 25.89 13.32 34.22
N LYS A 361 25.09 12.45 33.61
CA LYS A 361 24.54 11.27 34.25
C LYS A 361 25.05 10.01 33.54
N ILE A 362 25.90 9.25 34.22
CA ILE A 362 26.49 8.00 33.72
C ILE A 362 26.07 6.86 34.63
N GLU A 363 25.59 5.77 34.04
CA GLU A 363 25.25 4.53 34.75
C GLU A 363 26.00 3.36 34.11
N ASP A 364 27.10 2.92 34.73
CA ASP A 364 27.91 1.80 34.27
C ASP A 364 27.62 0.56 35.12
N LYS A 365 26.75 -0.31 34.58
CA LYS A 365 26.34 -1.56 35.24
C LYS A 365 27.47 -2.60 35.31
N SER A 366 28.50 -2.49 34.47
CA SER A 366 29.65 -3.41 34.51
C SER A 366 30.61 -3.08 35.67
N ARG A 367 30.67 -1.81 36.08
CA ARG A 367 31.53 -1.35 37.17
C ARG A 367 30.76 -0.98 38.44
N ASN A 368 29.45 -1.23 38.46
CA ASN A 368 28.51 -0.87 39.54
C ASN A 368 28.67 0.61 39.99
N LEU A 369 28.81 1.51 39.01
CA LEU A 369 29.09 2.93 39.23
C LEU A 369 27.96 3.79 38.65
N SER A 370 27.47 4.73 39.46
CA SER A 370 26.51 5.76 39.03
C SER A 370 27.06 7.14 39.37
N ILE A 371 27.19 7.99 38.36
CA ILE A 371 27.67 9.37 38.48
C ILE A 371 26.53 10.30 38.04
N ASP A 372 26.18 11.26 38.88
CA ASP A 372 25.20 12.32 38.58
C ASP A 372 25.73 13.65 39.15
N THR A 373 26.55 14.34 38.36
CA THR A 373 27.27 15.54 38.81
C THR A 373 27.54 16.49 37.65
N LYS A 374 28.02 17.71 37.92
CA LYS A 374 28.42 18.64 36.85
C LYS A 374 29.74 18.20 36.21
N TYR A 375 29.91 18.48 34.93
CA TYR A 375 31.11 18.11 34.17
C TYR A 375 32.42 18.56 34.83
N GLU A 376 32.45 19.75 35.43
CA GLU A 376 33.62 20.30 36.12
C GLU A 376 34.02 19.52 37.37
N GLN A 377 33.12 18.69 37.90
CA GLN A 377 33.32 17.89 39.11
C GLN A 377 33.79 16.46 38.79
N LEU A 378 33.94 16.11 37.51
CA LEU A 378 34.49 14.83 37.07
C LEU A 378 36.02 14.87 37.08
N THR A 379 36.66 13.75 37.43
CA THR A 379 38.10 13.60 37.30
C THR A 379 38.51 13.44 35.83
N GLU A 380 39.74 13.81 35.46
CA GLU A 380 40.21 13.65 34.07
C GLU A 380 40.11 12.20 33.58
N ALA A 381 40.42 11.22 34.43
CA ALA A 381 40.25 9.81 34.10
C ALA A 381 38.78 9.42 33.79
N GLN A 382 37.80 10.04 34.46
CA GLN A 382 36.39 9.81 34.17
C GLN A 382 35.97 10.47 32.84
N LYS A 383 36.47 11.68 32.57
CA LYS A 383 36.22 12.39 31.32
C LYS A 383 36.81 11.63 30.13
N ASP A 384 38.03 11.10 30.28
CA ASP A 384 38.69 10.30 29.24
C ASP A 384 37.98 8.97 28.99
N LEU A 385 37.42 8.35 30.02
CA LEU A 385 36.81 7.03 29.90
C LEU A 385 35.38 7.08 29.30
N TYR A 386 34.59 8.10 29.63
CA TYR A 386 33.17 8.15 29.28
C TYR A 386 32.80 9.28 28.31
N LEU A 387 33.65 10.29 28.14
CA LEU A 387 33.34 11.51 27.38
C LEU A 387 34.44 11.83 26.35
N THR A 388 35.16 10.81 25.88
CA THR A 388 36.29 10.94 24.94
C THR A 388 35.87 11.45 23.56
N GLU A 389 34.64 11.14 23.13
CA GLU A 389 34.09 11.60 21.86
C GLU A 389 33.03 12.68 22.10
N VAL A 390 33.20 13.81 21.41
CA VAL A 390 32.22 14.89 21.35
C VAL A 390 31.32 14.65 20.13
N PRO A 391 29.98 14.61 20.27
CA PRO A 391 29.05 14.40 19.16
C PRO A 391 29.16 15.38 18.00
#